data_AF-A0A963D9C8-F1
#
_entry.id   AF-A0A963D9C8-F1
#
_cell.length_a   1.000
_cell.length_b   1.000
_cell.length_c   1.000
_cell.angle_alpha   90.00
_cell.angle_beta   90.00
_cell.angle_gamma   90.00
#
_symmetry.space_group_name_H-M   'P 1'
#
loop_
_entity.id
_entity.type
_entity.pdbx_description
1 polymer ?
#
loop_
_entity_poly.entity_id
_entity_poly.type
_entity_poly.pdbx_seq_one_letter_code
_entity_poly.pdbx_strand_id
1 'polypeptide(L)'
;MRFVTPILALLLAGMSSAATAQWQRLVVVNGQRLGPNELATLDRMHCARIADGAYWFDLRSGAWGYAGSPVVRGRLGDPCRLAGSQRRPSLSERGLLYTPGDRNFR
;
A
#
# COMPACT_ATOMS: atom_id res chain seq x y z
N MET A 1 -71.49 -11.68 10.15
CA MET A 1 -70.59 -10.55 10.50
C MET A 1 -69.26 -11.18 10.95
N ARG A 2 -68.24 -11.31 10.09
CA ARG A 2 -67.01 -10.44 9.99
C ARG A 2 -66.45 -10.12 11.39
N PHE A 3 -65.22 -10.49 11.78
CA PHE A 3 -63.92 -9.92 11.36
C PHE A 3 -62.82 -11.02 11.50
N VAL A 4 -62.16 -11.52 10.44
CA VAL A 4 -60.91 -11.06 9.78
C VAL A 4 -59.73 -10.82 10.74
N THR A 5 -58.72 -11.69 10.61
CA THR A 5 -57.38 -11.69 11.24
C THR A 5 -56.59 -10.40 11.00
N PRO A 6 -55.60 -10.07 11.85
CA PRO A 6 -54.23 -10.37 11.44
C PRO A 6 -53.31 -10.83 12.59
N ILE A 7 -52.95 -12.12 12.55
CA ILE A 7 -51.57 -12.54 12.78
C ILE A 7 -50.74 -11.87 11.66
N LEU A 8 -49.48 -11.52 11.93
CA LEU A 8 -48.45 -11.14 10.95
C LEU A 8 -48.16 -9.63 10.80
N ALA A 9 -47.73 -8.97 11.88
CA ALA A 9 -47.08 -7.64 11.80
C ALA A 9 -45.70 -7.63 12.46
N LEU A 10 -44.94 -8.74 12.40
CA LEU A 10 -43.59 -8.82 12.95
C LEU A 10 -42.65 -9.63 12.02
N LEU A 11 -42.57 -9.24 10.74
CA LEU A 11 -41.66 -9.88 9.77
C LEU A 11 -40.85 -8.89 8.91
N LEU A 12 -40.76 -7.61 9.30
CA LEU A 12 -40.02 -6.62 8.53
C LEU A 12 -39.06 -5.76 9.38
N ALA A 13 -38.43 -6.36 10.40
CA ALA A 13 -37.33 -5.72 11.11
C ALA A 13 -35.99 -6.35 10.71
N GLY A 14 -35.38 -5.79 9.67
CA GLY A 14 -33.95 -5.48 9.74
C GLY A 14 -32.93 -6.55 9.36
N MET A 15 -33.10 -7.26 8.24
CA MET A 15 -31.94 -7.88 7.56
C MET A 15 -31.39 -6.91 6.51
N SER A 16 -30.95 -5.72 6.96
CA SER A 16 -30.08 -4.89 6.13
C SER A 16 -28.68 -5.51 6.17
N SER A 17 -28.45 -6.53 5.36
CA SER A 17 -27.10 -6.96 5.04
C SER A 17 -26.46 -5.83 4.26
N ALA A 18 -25.81 -4.90 4.96
CA ALA A 18 -24.87 -3.98 4.34
C ALA A 18 -23.76 -4.86 3.75
N ALA A 19 -23.91 -5.21 2.47
CA ALA A 19 -22.80 -5.74 1.69
C ALA A 19 -21.74 -4.65 1.71
N THR A 20 -20.80 -4.77 2.63
CA THR A 20 -19.62 -3.91 2.63
C THR A 20 -18.90 -4.21 1.33
N ALA A 21 -19.04 -3.32 0.35
CA ALA A 21 -18.23 -3.36 -0.86
C ALA A 21 -16.79 -3.16 -0.39
N GLN A 22 -16.09 -4.26 -0.20
CA GLN A 22 -14.69 -4.24 0.21
C GLN A 22 -13.93 -3.66 -0.98
N TRP A 23 -13.42 -2.44 -0.84
CA TRP A 23 -12.54 -1.86 -1.85
C TRP A 23 -11.34 -2.78 -2.03
N GLN A 24 -11.39 -3.61 -3.08
CA GLN A 24 -10.33 -4.53 -3.39
C GLN A 24 -9.19 -3.76 -4.02
N ARG A 25 -8.01 -3.88 -3.40
CA ARG A 25 -6.77 -3.30 -3.92
C ARG A 25 -6.56 -3.69 -5.38
N LEU A 26 -6.13 -2.71 -6.17
CA LEU A 26 -5.86 -2.84 -7.59
C LEU A 26 -4.35 -2.72 -7.81
N VAL A 27 -3.67 -3.85 -7.71
CA VAL A 27 -2.24 -3.96 -8.01
C VAL A 27 -2.08 -4.80 -9.27
N VAL A 28 -1.41 -4.24 -10.25
CA VAL A 28 -1.09 -4.90 -11.52
C VAL A 28 0.42 -5.00 -11.63
N VAL A 29 0.95 -6.20 -11.81
CA VAL A 29 2.38 -6.44 -12.00
C VAL A 29 2.57 -7.12 -13.35
N ASN A 30 3.39 -6.53 -14.23
CA ASN A 30 3.64 -7.04 -15.58
C ASN A 30 2.34 -7.29 -16.38
N GLY A 31 1.32 -6.45 -16.18
CA GLY A 31 0.01 -6.58 -16.82
C GLY A 31 -0.95 -7.59 -16.16
N GLN A 32 -0.51 -8.31 -15.14
CA GLN A 32 -1.36 -9.24 -14.40
C GLN A 32 -1.87 -8.62 -13.09
N ARG A 33 -3.19 -8.66 -12.89
CA ARG A 33 -3.81 -8.21 -11.63
C ARG A 33 -3.57 -9.24 -10.54
N LEU A 34 -3.04 -8.80 -9.40
CA LEU A 34 -2.86 -9.64 -8.24
C LEU A 34 -4.18 -9.84 -7.49
N GLY A 35 -4.41 -11.08 -7.05
CA GLY A 35 -5.53 -11.48 -6.22
C GLY A 35 -5.31 -11.17 -4.73
N PRO A 36 -6.37 -11.24 -3.92
CA PRO A 36 -6.30 -10.94 -2.48
C PRO A 36 -5.31 -11.82 -1.71
N ASN A 37 -5.20 -13.10 -2.05
CA ASN A 37 -4.28 -14.04 -1.40
C ASN A 37 -2.80 -13.74 -1.72
N GLU A 38 -2.51 -13.33 -2.96
CA GLU A 38 -1.17 -12.94 -3.40
C GLU A 38 -0.76 -11.63 -2.72
N LEU A 39 -1.67 -10.66 -2.65
CA LEU A 39 -1.46 -9.41 -1.93
C LEU A 39 -1.23 -9.64 -0.44
N ALA A 40 -2.00 -10.52 0.20
CA ALA A 40 -1.78 -10.88 1.61
C ALA A 40 -0.43 -11.59 1.84
N THR A 41 0.12 -12.26 0.82
CA THR A 41 1.43 -12.90 0.90
C THR A 41 2.54 -11.86 0.71
N LEU A 42 2.40 -10.98 -0.28
CA LEU A 42 3.31 -9.84 -0.49
C LEU A 42 3.38 -8.91 0.72
N ASP A 43 2.25 -8.57 1.33
CA ASP A 43 2.19 -7.72 2.51
C ASP A 43 2.88 -8.37 3.73
N ARG A 44 2.91 -9.71 3.82
CA ARG A 44 3.64 -10.43 4.90
C ARG A 44 5.14 -10.51 4.65
N MET A 45 5.55 -10.55 3.38
CA MET A 45 6.97 -10.66 3.01
C MET A 45 7.68 -9.31 2.96
N HIS A 46 6.93 -8.22 2.80
CA HIS A 46 7.48 -6.89 2.66
C HIS A 46 7.20 -6.02 3.89
N CYS A 47 8.09 -5.09 4.21
CA CYS A 47 7.91 -4.23 5.38
C CYS A 47 6.92 -3.08 5.18
N ALA A 48 6.37 -2.96 3.98
CA ALA A 48 5.38 -1.95 3.65
C ALA A 48 4.29 -2.57 2.79
N ARG A 49 3.06 -2.07 3.01
CA ARG A 49 1.92 -2.41 2.18
C ARG A 49 2.10 -1.81 0.79
N ILE A 50 1.92 -2.62 -0.24
CA ILE A 50 2.06 -2.17 -1.64
C ILE A 50 0.87 -1.27 -1.99
N ALA A 51 1.12 -0.07 -2.50
CA ALA A 51 0.06 0.83 -2.94
C ALA A 51 -0.67 0.29 -4.18
N ASP A 52 -1.89 0.76 -4.40
CA ASP A 52 -2.61 0.48 -5.65
C ASP A 52 -1.87 1.11 -6.83
N GLY A 53 -1.81 0.39 -7.95
CA GLY A 53 -1.11 0.86 -9.14
C GLY A 53 -0.65 -0.26 -10.07
N ALA A 54 -0.02 0.16 -11.17
CA ALA A 54 0.60 -0.72 -12.14
C ALA A 54 2.13 -0.65 -12.03
N TYR A 55 2.76 -1.83 -12.03
CA TYR A 55 4.17 -2.02 -11.79
C TYR A 55 4.77 -2.93 -12.86
N TRP A 56 6.05 -2.73 -13.14
CA TRP A 56 6.87 -3.75 -13.80
C TRP A 56 7.77 -4.42 -12.75
N PHE A 57 8.05 -5.69 -12.98
CA PHE A 57 8.92 -6.50 -12.13
C PHE A 57 9.78 -7.41 -13.00
N ASP A 58 11.08 -7.40 -12.79
CA ASP A 58 12.01 -8.33 -13.43
C ASP A 58 12.39 -9.46 -12.47
N LEU A 59 12.03 -10.68 -12.83
CA LEU A 59 12.33 -11.89 -12.06
C LEU A 59 13.83 -12.19 -11.95
N ARG A 60 14.65 -11.80 -12.95
CA ARG A 60 16.09 -12.11 -12.93
C ARG A 60 16.84 -11.25 -11.95
N SER A 61 16.61 -9.93 -11.99
CA SER A 61 17.25 -8.99 -11.08
C SER A 61 16.49 -8.84 -9.76
N GLY A 62 15.20 -9.12 -9.72
CA GLY A 62 14.33 -8.75 -8.62
C GLY A 62 14.00 -7.25 -8.60
N ALA A 63 14.41 -6.48 -9.61
CA ALA A 63 14.13 -5.05 -9.69
C ALA A 63 12.66 -4.79 -10.02
N TRP A 64 12.11 -3.71 -9.47
CA TRP A 64 10.74 -3.29 -9.74
C TRP A 64 10.64 -1.77 -9.90
N GLY A 65 9.57 -1.33 -10.55
CA GLY A 65 9.23 0.08 -10.74
C GLY A 65 7.78 0.27 -11.20
N TYR A 66 7.39 1.51 -11.48
CA TYR A 66 6.05 1.80 -12.00
C TYR A 66 5.96 1.43 -13.48
N ALA A 67 4.86 0.81 -13.89
CA ALA A 67 4.63 0.44 -15.28
C ALA A 67 4.75 1.65 -16.22
N GLY A 68 5.38 1.45 -17.38
CA GLY A 68 5.65 2.52 -18.35
C GLY A 68 6.85 3.41 -18.01
N SER A 69 7.45 3.28 -16.83
CA SER A 69 8.68 3.98 -16.46
C SER A 69 9.87 3.02 -16.43
N PRO A 70 11.02 3.34 -17.03
CA PRO A 70 12.23 2.52 -16.93
C PRO A 70 12.94 2.66 -15.57
N VAL A 71 12.48 3.55 -14.70
CA VAL A 71 13.15 3.87 -13.44
C VAL A 71 12.93 2.76 -12.41
N VAL A 72 14.04 2.19 -11.91
CA VAL A 72 14.04 1.24 -10.80
C VAL A 72 13.68 1.96 -9.51
N ARG A 73 12.67 1.44 -8.80
CA ARG A 73 12.22 1.95 -7.51
C ARG A 73 12.78 1.18 -6.33
N GLY A 74 13.15 -0.08 -6.54
CA GLY A 74 13.82 -0.91 -5.56
C GLY A 74 14.07 -2.32 -6.08
N ARG A 75 14.54 -3.20 -5.20
CA ARG A 75 14.71 -4.62 -5.48
C ARG A 75 14.04 -5.47 -4.40
N LEU A 76 13.33 -6.50 -4.82
CA LEU A 76 12.78 -7.50 -3.91
C LEU A 76 13.92 -8.25 -3.22
N GLY A 77 13.86 -8.33 -1.89
CA GLY A 77 14.91 -8.92 -1.05
C GLY A 77 15.87 -7.89 -0.44
N ASP A 78 15.84 -6.62 -0.87
CA ASP A 78 16.60 -5.57 -0.18
C ASP A 78 16.11 -5.44 1.28
N PRO A 79 17.02 -5.26 2.25
CA PRO A 79 16.62 -5.02 3.63
C PRO A 79 15.75 -3.77 3.67
N CYS A 80 14.63 -3.84 4.38
CA CYS A 80 13.58 -2.81 4.38
C CYS A 80 14.06 -1.41 4.75
N ARG A 81 15.20 -1.30 5.44
CA ARG A 81 15.87 -0.03 5.71
C ARG A 81 16.22 0.70 4.41
N LEU A 82 16.68 -0.01 3.37
CA LEU A 82 17.10 0.57 2.09
C LEU A 82 15.93 0.95 1.18
N ALA A 83 14.84 0.18 1.19
CA ALA A 83 13.66 0.43 0.35
C ALA A 83 12.94 1.75 0.66
N GLY A 84 13.03 2.22 1.92
CA GLY A 84 12.52 3.54 2.34
C GLY A 84 13.59 4.60 2.56
N SER A 85 14.88 4.22 2.62
CA SER A 85 15.97 5.16 2.87
C SER A 85 16.71 5.51 1.59
N GLN A 86 16.15 6.43 0.81
CA GLN A 86 17.05 7.53 0.45
C GLN A 86 17.32 8.24 1.78
N ARG A 87 18.40 7.88 2.50
CA ARG A 87 18.80 8.56 3.74
C ARG A 87 18.96 10.04 3.37
N ARG A 88 17.96 10.85 3.65
CA ARG A 88 18.07 12.30 3.53
C ARG A 88 18.98 12.73 4.66
N PRO A 89 20.18 13.25 4.38
CA PRO A 89 21.02 13.73 5.45
C PRO A 89 20.26 14.82 6.22
N SER A 90 20.33 14.72 7.54
CA SER A 90 19.80 15.71 8.48
C SER A 90 20.33 17.10 8.14
N LEU A 91 19.67 18.14 8.66
CA LEU A 91 20.11 19.52 8.42
C LEU A 91 21.55 19.75 8.91
N SER A 92 21.96 19.10 10.01
CA SER A 92 23.34 19.12 10.51
C SER A 92 24.30 18.44 9.54
N GLU A 93 23.96 17.24 9.04
CA GLU A 93 24.79 16.52 8.05
C GLU A 93 24.91 17.28 6.71
N ARG A 94 23.98 18.20 6.42
CA ARG A 94 24.02 19.07 5.23
C ARG A 94 24.71 20.41 5.45
N GLY A 95 25.23 20.69 6.66
CA GLY A 95 25.83 21.99 6.98
C GLY A 95 24.84 23.17 6.94
N LEU A 96 23.54 22.88 7.07
CA LEU A 96 22.46 23.88 7.03
C LEU A 96 22.01 24.33 8.42
N LEU A 97 22.60 23.77 9.48
CA LEU A 97 22.42 24.26 10.84
C LEU A 97 23.65 25.07 11.25
N TYR A 98 23.38 26.21 11.88
CA TYR A 98 24.39 27.01 12.54
C TYR A 98 24.99 26.22 13.71
N THR A 99 26.28 25.91 13.65
CA THR A 99 27.04 25.35 14.77
C THR A 99 27.73 26.50 15.51
N PRO A 100 27.34 26.82 16.76
CA PRO A 100 28.03 27.83 17.54
C PRO A 100 29.48 27.42 17.76
N GLY A 101 30.43 28.13 17.13
CA GLY A 101 31.87 27.88 17.26
C GLY A 101 32.60 27.43 16.00
N ASP A 102 31.93 27.27 14.85
CA ASP A 102 32.62 27.00 13.58
C ASP A 102 33.44 28.24 13.16
N ARG A 103 34.77 28.14 13.31
CA ARG A 103 35.75 29.17 12.89
C ARG A 103 36.27 28.93 11.47
N ASN A 104 35.45 28.40 10.56
CA ASN A 104 35.84 28.23 9.17
C ASN A 104 35.57 29.51 8.38
N PHE A 105 36.43 30.51 8.60
CA PHE A 105 36.66 31.59 7.64
C PHE A 105 37.80 31.12 6.71
N ARG A 106 37.45 30.65 5.51
CA ARG A 106 38.37 30.53 4.39
C ARG A 106 37.77 31.23 3.19
#